data_AF-A0A1B1MKG8-F1
#
_entry.id   AF-A0A1B1MKG8-F1
#
_cell.length_a   1.000
_cell.length_b   1.000
_cell.length_c   1.000
_cell.angle_alpha   90.00
_cell.angle_beta   90.00
_cell.angle_gamma   90.00
#
_symmetry.space_group_name_H-M   'P 1'
#
loop_
_entity.id
_entity.type
_entity.pdbx_description
1 polymer ?
#
loop_
_entity_poly.entity_id
_entity_poly.type
_entity_poly.pdbx_seq_one_letter_code
_entity_poly.pdbx_strand_id
1 'polypeptide(L)'
;MADLLIGRRRPASTVTGFDAHEASIAKAIEAGSPDNVSFRVADAAGIGTGPYDVVVFFDSLHDLGDPPAALRRAHEVLADGGLLIAVEPWSTDRLEDGIGNPTVRIEYASSTALCTPGSPAQPGRYGLGNQGGPARRIRLLAEAGFREAGLAADTGFNLVLAAVK
;
A
#
# COMPACT_ATOMS: atom_id res chain seq x y z
N MET A 1 -11.86 4.38 6.93
CA MET A 1 -11.12 3.68 5.86
C MET A 1 -11.07 4.56 4.64
N ALA A 2 -9.94 4.54 3.92
CA ALA A 2 -9.70 5.40 2.75
C ALA A 2 -10.77 5.19 1.66
N ASP A 3 -11.20 3.94 1.44
CA ASP A 3 -12.19 3.56 0.42
C ASP A 3 -13.51 4.31 0.59
N LEU A 4 -14.00 4.40 1.84
CA LEU A 4 -15.25 5.11 2.16
C LEU A 4 -15.13 6.61 1.85
N LEU A 5 -13.98 7.21 2.14
CA LEU A 5 -13.75 8.63 1.86
C LEU A 5 -13.65 8.89 0.36
N ILE A 6 -12.93 8.03 -0.37
CA ILE A 6 -12.80 8.10 -1.82
C ILE A 6 -14.19 7.97 -2.46
N GLY A 7 -14.96 6.95 -2.09
CA GLY A 7 -16.31 6.72 -2.62
C GLY A 7 -17.24 7.92 -2.43
N ARG A 8 -17.23 8.52 -1.23
CA ARG A 8 -18.01 9.74 -0.92
C ARG A 8 -17.56 10.95 -1.73
N ARG A 9 -16.26 11.10 -1.98
CA ARG A 9 -15.71 12.28 -2.68
C ARG A 9 -15.71 12.13 -4.21
N ARG A 10 -15.80 10.90 -4.71
CA ARG A 10 -15.79 10.53 -6.12
C ARG A 10 -16.99 9.62 -6.45
N PRO A 11 -18.23 10.13 -6.36
CA PRO A 11 -19.43 9.30 -6.55
C PRO A 11 -19.58 8.72 -7.96
N ALA A 12 -18.87 9.27 -8.96
CA ALA A 12 -18.83 8.75 -10.33
C ALA A 12 -17.83 7.60 -10.53
N SER A 13 -16.97 7.32 -9.55
CA SER A 13 -16.01 6.20 -9.58
C SER A 13 -16.55 5.02 -8.79
N THR A 14 -16.14 3.80 -9.13
CA THR A 14 -16.34 2.61 -8.30
C THR A 14 -15.09 2.33 -7.47
N VAL A 15 -15.28 1.85 -6.25
CA VAL A 15 -14.19 1.52 -5.31
C VAL A 15 -14.40 0.11 -4.77
N THR A 16 -13.35 -0.71 -4.77
CA THR A 16 -13.36 -2.02 -4.13
C THR A 16 -12.21 -2.10 -3.13
N GLY A 17 -12.54 -2.23 -1.85
CA GLY A 17 -11.56 -2.48 -0.79
C GLY A 17 -11.28 -3.97 -0.64
N PHE A 18 -10.01 -4.31 -0.45
CA PHE A 18 -9.55 -5.69 -0.23
C PHE A 18 -8.78 -5.77 1.08
N ASP A 19 -9.07 -6.80 1.88
CA ASP A 19 -8.32 -7.11 3.09
C ASP A 19 -8.41 -8.62 3.35
N ALA A 20 -7.33 -9.25 3.82
CA ALA A 20 -7.35 -10.66 4.19
C ALA A 20 -8.06 -10.90 5.54
N HIS A 21 -8.19 -9.85 6.36
CA HIS A 21 -8.80 -9.89 7.68
C HIS A 21 -10.32 -9.67 7.58
N GLU A 22 -11.07 -10.77 7.58
CA GLU A 22 -12.54 -10.79 7.44
C GLU A 22 -13.27 -9.85 8.42
N ALA A 23 -12.82 -9.77 9.67
CA ALA A 23 -13.44 -8.88 10.66
C ALA A 23 -13.26 -7.39 10.34
N SER A 24 -12.16 -6.99 9.70
CA SER A 24 -11.97 -5.62 9.19
C SER A 24 -13.01 -5.30 8.11
N ILE A 25 -13.22 -6.24 7.17
CA ILE A 25 -14.22 -6.10 6.11
C ILE A 25 -15.64 -6.03 6.69
N ALA A 26 -16.00 -6.92 7.61
CA ALA A 26 -17.32 -6.90 8.25
C ALA A 26 -17.62 -5.56 8.93
N LYS A 27 -16.65 -5.03 9.68
CA LYS A 27 -16.75 -3.72 10.33
C LYS A 27 -16.89 -2.56 9.32
N ALA A 28 -16.20 -2.64 8.18
CA ALA A 28 -16.30 -1.65 7.12
C ALA A 28 -17.71 -1.61 6.50
N ILE A 29 -18.29 -2.79 6.26
CA ILE A 29 -19.65 -2.95 5.74
C ILE A 29 -20.67 -2.42 6.75
N GLU A 30 -20.53 -2.77 8.03
CA GLU A 30 -21.42 -2.32 9.12
C GLU A 30 -21.42 -0.79 9.28
N ALA A 31 -20.28 -0.14 9.09
CA ALA A 31 -20.14 1.32 9.21
C ALA A 31 -20.94 2.13 8.17
N GLY A 32 -21.55 1.48 7.19
CA GLY A 32 -22.34 2.13 6.14
C GLY A 32 -21.46 2.65 5.01
N SER A 33 -21.47 1.92 3.90
CA SER A 33 -20.69 2.22 2.71
C SER A 33 -21.54 2.93 1.66
N PRO A 34 -20.99 3.93 0.93
CA PRO A 34 -21.66 4.46 -0.26
C PRO A 34 -21.93 3.37 -1.28
N ASP A 35 -22.96 3.53 -2.12
CA ASP A 35 -23.37 2.53 -3.13
C ASP A 35 -22.27 2.19 -4.15
N ASN A 36 -21.32 3.11 -4.35
CA ASN A 36 -20.17 2.91 -5.24
C ASN A 36 -18.96 2.27 -4.56
N VAL A 37 -19.08 1.80 -3.31
CA VAL A 37 -18.02 1.14 -2.55
C VAL A 37 -18.42 -0.30 -2.22
N SER A 38 -17.53 -1.24 -2.53
CA SER A 38 -17.68 -2.66 -2.22
C SER A 38 -16.45 -3.18 -1.51
N PHE A 39 -16.58 -4.32 -0.82
CA PHE A 39 -15.47 -4.94 -0.10
C PHE A 39 -15.36 -6.43 -0.41
N ARG A 40 -14.14 -6.95 -0.40
CA ARG A 40 -13.86 -8.37 -0.63
C ARG A 40 -12.78 -8.85 0.34
N VAL A 41 -13.01 -10.02 0.93
CA VAL A 41 -11.98 -10.71 1.71
C VAL A 41 -11.01 -11.36 0.73
N ALA A 42 -9.80 -10.81 0.63
CA ALA A 42 -8.71 -11.32 -0.19
C ALA A 42 -7.38 -10.71 0.24
N ASP A 43 -6.29 -11.48 0.10
CA ASP A 43 -4.95 -10.92 0.17
C ASP A 43 -4.56 -10.20 -1.14
N ALA A 44 -3.36 -9.62 -1.16
CA ALA A 44 -2.87 -8.89 -2.33
C ALA A 44 -2.69 -9.75 -3.58
N ALA A 45 -2.53 -11.08 -3.45
CA ALA A 45 -2.45 -12.01 -4.58
C ALA A 45 -3.85 -12.39 -5.11
N GLY A 46 -4.85 -12.40 -4.23
CA GLY A 46 -6.25 -12.75 -4.51
C GLY A 46 -7.11 -11.63 -5.08
N ILE A 47 -6.52 -10.47 -5.41
CA ILE A 47 -7.23 -9.39 -6.13
C ILE A 47 -7.72 -9.97 -7.47
N GLY A 48 -8.97 -9.68 -7.85
CA GLY A 48 -9.64 -10.24 -9.04
C GLY A 48 -8.97 -9.90 -10.38
N THR A 49 -9.63 -10.16 -11.51
CA THR A 49 -8.99 -10.03 -12.84
C THR A 49 -8.84 -8.61 -13.37
N GLY A 50 -9.35 -7.59 -12.68
CA GLY A 50 -9.41 -6.22 -13.20
C GLY A 50 -10.33 -6.08 -14.44
N PRO A 51 -10.15 -5.04 -15.27
CA PRO A 51 -9.15 -3.98 -15.12
C PRO A 51 -9.54 -2.94 -14.06
N TYR A 52 -8.54 -2.40 -13.37
CA TYR A 52 -8.67 -1.21 -12.51
C TYR A 52 -7.93 -0.02 -13.13
N ASP A 53 -8.49 1.19 -13.04
CA ASP A 53 -7.78 2.40 -13.47
C ASP A 53 -6.70 2.83 -12.47
N VAL A 54 -6.94 2.57 -11.18
CA VAL A 54 -6.04 2.93 -10.07
C VAL A 54 -6.04 1.81 -9.03
N VAL A 55 -4.85 1.41 -8.59
CA VAL A 55 -4.63 0.54 -7.42
C VAL A 55 -3.91 1.34 -6.35
N VAL A 56 -4.43 1.30 -5.12
CA VAL A 56 -3.88 2.05 -3.99
C VAL A 56 -3.50 1.09 -2.87
N PHE A 57 -2.24 1.14 -2.43
CA PHE A 57 -1.81 0.60 -1.15
C PHE A 57 -1.78 1.75 -0.14
N PHE A 58 -2.63 1.68 0.88
CA PHE A 58 -2.68 2.70 1.92
C PHE A 58 -2.12 2.12 3.21
N ASP A 59 -0.90 2.51 3.55
CA ASP A 59 -0.19 2.14 4.78
C ASP A 59 -0.16 0.61 5.00
N SER A 60 0.16 -0.13 3.93
CA SER A 60 0.04 -1.60 3.94
C SER A 60 1.11 -2.33 3.13
N LEU A 61 1.77 -1.69 2.16
CA LEU A 61 2.71 -2.39 1.27
C LEU A 61 3.91 -2.95 2.05
N HIS A 62 4.38 -2.21 3.05
CA HIS A 62 5.51 -2.61 3.88
C HIS A 62 5.22 -3.78 4.84
N ASP A 63 3.95 -4.05 5.13
CA ASP A 63 3.51 -5.13 6.02
C ASP A 63 3.26 -6.46 5.29
N LEU A 64 3.23 -6.44 3.95
CA LEU A 64 2.93 -7.63 3.18
C LEU A 64 4.01 -8.71 3.33
N GLY A 65 3.57 -9.96 3.31
CA GLY A 65 4.44 -11.13 3.24
C GLY A 65 5.32 -11.15 1.99
N ASP A 66 4.75 -10.77 0.84
CA ASP A 66 5.43 -10.71 -0.46
C ASP A 66 5.07 -9.42 -1.22
N PRO A 67 5.67 -8.26 -0.86
CA PRO A 67 5.44 -7.01 -1.58
C PRO A 67 5.77 -7.11 -3.09
N PRO A 68 6.86 -7.77 -3.54
CA PRO A 68 7.09 -7.97 -4.96
C PRO A 68 5.94 -8.68 -5.70
N ALA A 69 5.37 -9.75 -5.11
CA ALA A 69 4.23 -10.43 -5.71
C ALA A 69 2.97 -9.56 -5.73
N ALA A 70 2.71 -8.83 -4.65
CA ALA A 70 1.60 -7.88 -4.57
C ALA A 70 1.69 -6.79 -5.65
N LEU A 71 2.89 -6.23 -5.88
CA LEU A 71 3.11 -5.23 -6.91
C LEU A 71 2.96 -5.81 -8.33
N ARG A 72 3.46 -7.03 -8.59
CA ARG A 72 3.22 -7.72 -9.86
C ARG A 72 1.73 -7.96 -10.08
N ARG A 73 1.01 -8.39 -9.04
CA ARG A 73 -0.44 -8.59 -9.13
C ARG A 73 -1.17 -7.28 -9.42
N ALA A 74 -0.81 -6.19 -8.74
CA ALA A 74 -1.34 -4.86 -9.01
C ALA A 74 -1.09 -4.44 -10.47
N HIS A 75 0.13 -4.67 -10.98
CA HIS A 75 0.46 -4.41 -12.39
C HIS A 75 -0.41 -5.24 -13.34
N GLU A 76 -0.64 -6.52 -13.07
CA GLU A 76 -1.49 -7.38 -13.92
C GLU A 76 -2.93 -6.86 -14.01
N VAL A 77 -3.53 -6.46 -12.90
CA VAL A 77 -4.95 -6.09 -12.82
C VAL A 77 -5.24 -4.65 -13.21
N LEU A 78 -4.22 -3.81 -13.36
CA LEU A 78 -4.39 -2.43 -13.85
C LEU A 78 -4.70 -2.41 -15.36
N ALA A 79 -5.52 -1.46 -15.79
CA ALA A 79 -5.64 -1.11 -17.21
C ALA A 79 -4.31 -0.57 -17.76
N ASP A 80 -4.09 -0.65 -19.07
CA ASP A 80 -2.93 -0.01 -19.70
C ASP A 80 -2.96 1.51 -19.45
N GLY A 81 -1.85 2.07 -18.96
CA GLY A 81 -1.79 3.47 -18.51
C GLY A 81 -2.42 3.73 -17.13
N GLY A 82 -2.87 2.69 -16.42
CA GLY A 82 -3.38 2.78 -15.06
C GLY A 82 -2.29 3.12 -14.03
N LEU A 83 -2.72 3.62 -12.87
CA LEU A 83 -1.83 4.13 -11.82
C LEU A 83 -1.75 3.20 -10.61
N LEU A 84 -0.54 2.99 -10.11
CA LEU A 84 -0.32 2.51 -8.76
C LEU A 84 0.06 3.67 -7.85
N ILE A 85 -0.61 3.75 -6.70
CA ILE A 85 -0.29 4.71 -5.63
C ILE A 85 0.01 3.91 -4.36
N ALA A 86 1.15 4.20 -3.72
CA ALA A 86 1.46 3.66 -2.39
C ALA A 86 1.66 4.82 -1.42
N VAL A 87 0.82 4.90 -0.39
CA VAL A 87 0.96 5.85 0.72
C VAL A 87 1.62 5.10 1.86
N GLU A 88 2.83 5.48 2.23
CA GLU A 88 3.69 4.74 3.15
C GLU A 88 4.25 5.65 4.24
N PRO A 89 4.59 5.13 5.43
CA PRO A 89 5.18 5.92 6.50
C PRO A 89 6.46 6.62 6.04
N TRP A 90 6.66 7.83 6.54
CA TRP A 90 7.86 8.59 6.22
C TRP A 90 9.11 7.84 6.66
N SER A 91 10.08 7.77 5.76
CA SER A 91 11.34 7.07 5.98
C SER A 91 12.43 7.61 5.07
N THR A 92 13.68 7.42 5.46
CA THR A 92 14.86 7.77 4.66
C THR A 92 15.54 6.51 4.14
N ASP A 93 16.31 6.66 3.07
CA ASP A 93 17.07 5.53 2.50
C ASP A 93 18.20 5.05 3.41
N ARG A 94 18.71 5.95 4.26
CA ARG A 94 19.72 5.65 5.28
C ARG A 94 19.22 6.11 6.63
N LEU A 95 19.45 5.30 7.67
CA LEU A 95 19.07 5.62 9.04
C LEU A 95 19.64 6.97 9.49
N GLU A 96 20.91 7.24 9.18
CA GLU A 96 21.60 8.47 9.57
C GLU A 96 20.94 9.74 9.03
N ASP A 97 20.29 9.66 7.87
CA ASP A 97 19.60 10.81 7.26
C ASP A 97 18.33 11.18 8.04
N GLY A 98 17.80 10.26 8.85
CA GLY A 98 16.66 10.47 9.73
C GLY A 98 17.05 10.90 11.15
N ILE A 99 18.33 10.87 11.52
CA ILE A 99 18.78 11.19 12.87
C ILE A 99 18.50 12.67 13.17
N GLY A 100 17.80 12.92 14.27
CA GLY A 100 17.37 14.25 14.69
C GLY A 100 15.89 14.52 14.43
N ASN A 101 15.24 13.73 13.56
CA ASN A 101 13.79 13.71 13.47
C ASN A 101 13.21 12.86 14.62
N PRO A 102 12.34 13.42 15.50
CA PRO A 102 11.78 12.69 16.63
C PRO A 102 10.91 11.50 16.21
N THR A 103 10.28 11.53 15.04
CA THR A 103 9.39 10.45 14.59
C THR A 103 10.17 9.20 14.21
N VAL A 104 11.36 9.34 13.64
CA VAL A 104 12.20 8.23 13.15
C VAL A 104 12.47 7.19 14.24
N ARG A 105 12.71 7.61 15.49
CA ARG A 105 12.93 6.65 16.59
C ARG A 105 11.70 5.82 16.89
N ILE A 106 10.52 6.45 16.88
CA ILE A 106 9.24 5.78 17.13
C ILE A 106 8.94 4.84 15.97
N GLU A 107 9.12 5.29 14.73
CA GLU A 107 8.84 4.48 13.55
C GLU A 107 9.78 3.27 13.44
N TYR A 108 11.07 3.39 13.74
CA TYR A 108 11.96 2.23 13.80
C TYR A 108 11.56 1.23 14.88
N ALA A 109 11.15 1.72 16.06
CA ALA A 109 10.67 0.85 17.13
C ALA A 109 9.38 0.13 16.71
N SER A 110 8.41 0.85 16.15
CA SER A 110 7.16 0.30 15.61
C SER A 110 7.43 -0.70 14.49
N SER A 111 8.28 -0.36 13.52
CA SER A 111 8.62 -1.26 12.41
C SER A 111 9.24 -2.55 12.93
N THR A 112 10.19 -2.44 13.86
CA THR A 112 10.89 -3.61 14.41
C THR A 112 9.96 -4.50 15.23
N ALA A 113 9.03 -3.91 15.98
CA ALA A 113 8.14 -4.64 16.88
C ALA A 113 6.85 -5.14 16.22
N LEU A 114 6.37 -4.50 15.14
CA LEU A 114 5.05 -4.72 14.55
C LEU A 114 5.12 -5.04 13.06
N CYS A 115 5.59 -4.10 12.23
CA CYS A 115 5.51 -4.21 10.77
C CYS A 115 6.39 -5.33 10.21
N THR A 116 7.68 -5.31 10.57
CA THR A 116 8.65 -6.29 10.10
C THR A 116 8.30 -7.72 10.56
N PRO A 117 7.91 -7.96 11.83
CA PRO A 117 7.46 -9.29 12.27
C PRO A 117 6.11 -9.75 11.71
N GLY A 118 5.25 -8.82 11.24
CA GLY A 118 3.98 -9.17 10.59
C GLY A 118 4.15 -9.92 9.27
N SER A 119 5.25 -9.66 8.55
CA SER A 119 5.54 -10.31 7.26
C SER A 119 5.86 -11.83 7.40
N PRO A 120 6.67 -12.30 8.38
CA PRO A 120 6.84 -13.73 8.67
C PRO A 120 5.57 -14.53 8.98
N ALA A 121 4.47 -13.89 9.39
CA ALA A 121 3.20 -14.57 9.60
C ALA A 121 2.46 -14.88 8.28
N GLN A 122 2.95 -14.37 7.16
CA GLN A 122 2.39 -14.50 5.82
C GLN A 122 3.33 -15.28 4.88
N PRO A 123 2.83 -15.82 3.76
CA PRO A 123 3.68 -16.34 2.68
C PRO A 123 4.66 -15.26 2.15
N GLY A 124 5.84 -15.68 1.67
CA GLY A 124 6.89 -14.77 1.18
C GLY A 124 7.90 -14.33 2.24
N ARG A 125 7.42 -13.92 3.43
CA ARG A 125 8.25 -13.55 4.60
C ARG A 125 9.34 -12.50 4.30
N TYR A 126 9.03 -11.55 3.42
CA TYR A 126 9.99 -10.59 2.87
C TYR A 126 10.57 -9.63 3.92
N GLY A 127 9.75 -9.21 4.89
CA GLY A 127 10.17 -8.34 5.99
C GLY A 127 10.61 -6.94 5.53
N LEU A 128 9.83 -6.29 4.66
CA LEU A 128 10.19 -4.96 4.14
C LEU A 128 10.26 -3.92 5.26
N GLY A 129 9.24 -3.86 6.12
CA GLY A 129 9.17 -2.90 7.22
C GLY A 129 8.98 -1.46 6.73
N ASN A 130 8.53 -0.58 7.63
CA ASN A 130 8.14 0.77 7.23
C ASN A 130 9.34 1.74 7.08
N GLN A 131 10.50 1.40 7.65
CA GLN A 131 11.71 2.23 7.63
C GLN A 131 12.74 1.83 6.55
N GLY A 132 12.27 1.43 5.36
CA GLY A 132 13.10 1.02 4.22
C GLY A 132 13.46 2.12 3.21
N GLY A 133 12.99 3.35 3.42
CA GLY A 133 13.20 4.49 2.53
C GLY A 133 12.45 4.42 1.18
N PRO A 134 12.42 5.53 0.41
CA PRO A 134 11.78 5.57 -0.90
C PRO A 134 12.53 4.77 -1.97
N ALA A 135 13.86 4.74 -1.99
CA ALA A 135 14.64 4.14 -3.08
C ALA A 135 14.38 2.64 -3.23
N ARG A 136 14.28 1.90 -2.10
CA ARG A 136 13.94 0.47 -2.14
C ARG A 136 12.54 0.24 -2.68
N ARG A 137 11.55 1.07 -2.30
CA ARG A 137 10.16 0.95 -2.76
C ARG A 137 10.02 1.30 -4.24
N ILE A 138 10.68 2.36 -4.69
CA ILE A 138 10.74 2.75 -6.12
C ILE A 138 11.36 1.62 -6.95
N ARG A 139 12.43 1.01 -6.45
CA ARG A 139 13.05 -0.14 -7.12
C ARG A 139 12.10 -1.33 -7.22
N LEU A 140 11.35 -1.64 -6.17
CA LEU A 140 10.34 -2.71 -6.19
C LEU A 140 9.23 -2.45 -7.21
N LEU A 141 8.79 -1.20 -7.36
CA LEU A 141 7.83 -0.80 -8.39
C LEU A 141 8.40 -1.04 -9.80
N ALA A 142 9.63 -0.60 -10.05
CA ALA A 142 10.29 -0.83 -11.33
C ALA A 142 10.48 -2.34 -11.63
N GLU A 143 10.89 -3.13 -10.64
CA GLU A 143 11.03 -4.59 -10.76
C GLU A 143 9.70 -5.31 -11.01
N ALA A 144 8.58 -4.72 -10.61
CA ALA A 144 7.23 -5.23 -10.90
C ALA A 144 6.70 -4.84 -12.29
N GLY A 145 7.46 -4.06 -13.07
CA GLY A 145 7.12 -3.67 -14.44
C GLY A 145 6.59 -2.24 -14.60
N PHE A 146 6.41 -1.51 -13.50
CA PHE A 146 5.91 -0.14 -13.57
C PHE A 146 6.96 0.83 -14.14
N ARG A 147 6.47 1.81 -14.90
CA ARG A 147 7.23 2.94 -15.43
C ARG A 147 7.02 4.17 -14.57
N GLU A 148 7.91 5.14 -14.70
CA GLU A 148 7.80 6.45 -14.02
C GLU A 148 7.65 6.33 -12.49
N ALA A 149 8.20 5.25 -11.90
CA ALA A 149 8.15 5.02 -10.46
C ALA A 149 8.94 6.11 -9.72
N GLY A 150 8.28 6.80 -8.81
CA GLY A 150 8.90 7.91 -8.09
C GLY A 150 8.07 8.40 -6.90
N LEU A 151 8.62 9.42 -6.22
CA LEU A 151 7.93 10.12 -5.16
C LEU A 151 7.00 11.17 -5.75
N ALA A 152 5.69 11.02 -5.55
CA ALA A 152 4.68 11.98 -5.98
C ALA A 152 4.45 13.09 -4.93
N ALA A 153 4.61 12.77 -3.64
CA ALA A 153 4.53 13.76 -2.56
C ALA A 153 5.28 13.30 -1.30
N ASP A 154 5.79 14.26 -0.55
CA ASP A 154 6.28 14.10 0.82
C ASP A 154 5.44 15.01 1.73
N THR A 155 4.74 14.43 2.71
CA THR A 155 3.92 15.20 3.66
C THR A 155 4.64 15.50 4.98
N GLY A 156 5.89 15.07 5.13
CA GLY A 156 6.63 15.05 6.39
C GLY A 156 6.18 13.95 7.36
N PHE A 157 5.15 13.19 7.01
CA PHE A 157 4.63 12.07 7.82
C PHE A 157 4.39 10.80 6.99
N ASN A 158 4.00 10.96 5.73
CA ASN A 158 3.92 9.88 4.75
C ASN A 158 4.68 10.26 3.48
N LEU A 159 5.25 9.26 2.83
CA LEU A 159 5.69 9.32 1.44
C LEU A 159 4.59 8.78 0.55
N VAL A 160 4.28 9.50 -0.53
CA VAL A 160 3.36 9.03 -1.57
C VAL A 160 4.19 8.65 -2.78
N LEU A 161 4.29 7.35 -3.04
CA LEU A 161 4.90 6.81 -4.26
C LEU A 161 3.83 6.64 -5.33
N ALA A 162 4.18 6.92 -6.57
CA ALA A 162 3.33 6.67 -7.73
C ALA A 162 4.12 6.03 -8.86
N ALA A 163 3.44 5.22 -9.67
CA ALA A 163 4.00 4.64 -10.89
C ALA A 163 2.87 4.32 -11.90
N VAL A 164 3.24 4.17 -13.17
CA VAL A 164 2.31 3.93 -14.29
C VAL A 164 2.55 2.54 -14.86
N LYS A 165 1.48 1.82 -15.22
CA LYS A 165 1.58 0.61 -16.07
C LYS A 165 1.98 0.99 -17.50
#